data_AF-G0MA04-F1
#
_entry.id   AF-G0MA04-F1
#
_cell.length_a   1.000
_cell.length_b   1.000
_cell.length_c   1.000
_cell.angle_alpha   90.00
_cell.angle_beta   90.00
_cell.angle_gamma   90.00
#
_symmetry.space_group_name_H-M   'P 1'
#
loop_
_entity.id
_entity.type
_entity.pdbx_description
1 polymer ?
#
loop_
_entity_poly.entity_id
_entity_poly.type
_entity_poly.pdbx_seq_one_letter_code
_entity_poly.pdbx_strand_id
1 'polypeptide(L)'
;MPTSPAPSCAMAVIAPKISKCLDTLNEMMKMIEFAKSFNENQKSKYLDDCDFFLSCQPEFECINDPNLGVAFRSVEVQCKSAKFIIREFAECDKKLTNLNSTCSQTYNPFPEIKEKDVPSMLKEGRKDPCEKLFGESDCMIKEIREECGDKDVVKYRKMQMELAHSLRLCEFHKST
;
A
#
# COMPACT_ATOMS: atom_id res chain seq x y z
N MET A 1 28.72 25.37 12.33
CA MET A 1 27.90 24.56 11.39
C MET A 1 26.72 25.42 10.98
N PRO A 2 26.49 25.70 9.69
CA PRO A 2 25.31 26.45 9.28
C PRO A 2 24.10 25.52 9.45
N THR A 3 23.24 25.86 10.40
CA THR A 3 21.90 25.29 10.51
C THR A 3 21.15 25.69 9.24
N SER A 4 20.82 24.71 8.39
CA SER A 4 19.96 24.93 7.22
C SER A 4 18.69 25.65 7.69
N PRO A 5 18.24 26.72 7.03
CA PRO A 5 17.03 27.42 7.43
C PRO A 5 15.85 26.44 7.38
N ALA A 6 15.00 26.48 8.42
CA ALA A 6 13.78 25.69 8.46
C ALA A 6 12.95 25.96 7.18
N PRO A 7 12.35 24.93 6.56
CA PRO A 7 11.53 25.13 5.37
C PRO A 7 10.41 26.14 5.68
N SER A 8 10.26 27.15 4.83
CA SER A 8 9.17 28.12 4.96
C SER A 8 7.85 27.48 4.58
N CYS A 9 6.88 27.48 5.51
CA CYS A 9 5.50 27.04 5.25
C CYS A 9 4.65 28.09 4.51
N ALA A 10 5.25 29.14 3.96
CA ALA A 10 4.51 30.12 3.17
C ALA A 10 3.88 29.44 1.95
N MET A 11 2.58 29.61 1.74
CA MET A 11 1.84 28.97 0.64
C MET A 11 2.46 29.24 -0.74
N ALA A 12 2.98 30.46 -0.96
CA ALA A 12 3.68 30.80 -2.21
C ALA A 12 4.94 29.95 -2.47
N VAL A 13 5.55 29.39 -1.42
CA VAL A 13 6.73 28.54 -1.48
C VAL A 13 6.34 27.07 -1.66
N ILE A 14 5.35 26.58 -0.90
CA ILE A 14 5.02 25.16 -0.85
C ILE A 14 3.99 24.71 -1.90
N ALA A 15 3.09 25.61 -2.35
CA ALA A 15 2.00 25.25 -3.27
C ALA A 15 2.47 24.60 -4.59
N PRO A 16 3.55 25.06 -5.26
CA PRO A 16 4.01 24.41 -6.48
C PRO A 16 4.48 22.97 -6.27
N LYS A 17 5.11 22.67 -5.11
CA LYS A 17 5.53 21.31 -4.79
C LYS A 17 4.31 20.46 -4.44
N ILE A 18 3.40 20.94 -3.60
CA ILE A 18 2.14 20.24 -3.27
C ILE A 18 1.37 19.86 -4.54
N SER A 19 1.22 20.77 -5.51
CA SER A 19 0.54 20.47 -6.78
C SER A 19 1.18 19.28 -7.50
N LYS A 20 2.52 19.28 -7.63
CA LYS A 20 3.24 18.15 -8.24
C LYS A 20 3.05 16.85 -7.47
N CYS A 21 3.02 16.89 -6.14
CA CYS A 21 2.79 15.70 -5.32
C CYS A 21 1.39 15.11 -5.56
N LEU A 22 0.38 15.98 -5.68
CA LEU A 22 -0.98 15.56 -6.01
C LEU A 22 -1.08 15.00 -7.44
N ASP A 23 -0.37 15.61 -8.40
CA ASP A 23 -0.28 15.10 -9.77
C ASP A 23 0.37 13.72 -9.81
N THR A 24 1.50 13.52 -9.11
CA THR A 24 2.17 12.22 -8.99
C THR A 24 1.24 11.19 -8.34
N LEU A 25 0.54 11.56 -7.26
CA LEU A 25 -0.41 10.66 -6.62
C LEU A 25 -1.54 10.23 -7.57
N ASN A 26 -2.07 11.16 -8.37
CA ASN A 26 -3.09 10.85 -9.38
C ASN A 26 -2.57 9.88 -10.45
N GLU A 27 -1.33 10.04 -10.90
CA GLU A 27 -0.70 9.11 -11.85
C GLU A 27 -0.47 7.72 -11.23
N MET A 28 -0.06 7.66 -9.96
CA MET A 28 0.04 6.39 -9.21
C MET A 28 -1.31 5.68 -9.11
N MET A 29 -2.38 6.40 -8.78
CA MET A 29 -3.72 5.84 -8.70
C MET A 29 -4.20 5.27 -10.04
N LYS A 30 -3.99 6.00 -11.15
CA LYS A 30 -4.30 5.50 -12.49
C LYS A 30 -3.51 4.23 -12.82
N MET A 31 -2.24 4.16 -12.47
CA MET A 31 -1.43 2.96 -12.72
C MET A 31 -2.01 1.74 -12.00
N ILE A 32 -2.46 1.88 -10.75
CA ILE A 32 -3.09 0.79 -10.00
C ILE A 32 -4.44 0.38 -10.61
N GLU A 33 -5.30 1.35 -10.95
CA GLU A 33 -6.66 1.08 -11.44
C GLU A 33 -6.68 0.27 -12.73
N PHE A 34 -5.73 0.52 -13.65
CA PHE A 34 -5.71 -0.14 -14.95
C PHE A 34 -4.82 -1.39 -15.02
N ALA A 35 -4.02 -1.68 -14.00
CA ALA A 35 -3.08 -2.79 -14.05
C ALA A 35 -3.59 -4.04 -13.33
N LYS A 36 -3.69 -5.14 -14.08
CA LYS A 36 -3.76 -6.49 -13.48
C LYS A 36 -2.40 -6.92 -12.91
N SER A 37 -1.32 -6.43 -13.51
CA SER A 37 0.06 -6.58 -13.04
C SER A 37 0.95 -5.49 -13.66
N PHE A 38 2.02 -5.10 -12.97
CA PHE A 38 3.00 -4.14 -13.50
C PHE A 38 4.12 -4.86 -14.25
N ASN A 39 4.49 -4.36 -15.43
CA ASN A 39 5.76 -4.72 -16.06
C ASN A 39 6.94 -4.02 -15.36
N GLU A 40 8.19 -4.40 -15.68
CA GLU A 40 9.37 -3.86 -14.98
C GLU A 40 9.51 -2.34 -15.06
N ASN A 41 9.16 -1.72 -16.19
CA ASN A 41 9.18 -0.26 -16.33
C ASN A 41 8.12 0.41 -15.46
N GLN A 42 6.91 -0.18 -15.40
CA GLN A 42 5.83 0.30 -14.54
C GLN A 42 6.17 0.13 -13.06
N LYS A 43 6.79 -1.00 -12.68
CA LYS A 43 7.29 -1.24 -11.32
C LYS A 43 8.30 -0.17 -10.92
N SER A 44 9.31 0.09 -11.76
CA SER A 44 10.31 1.12 -11.50
C SER A 44 9.66 2.49 -11.34
N LYS A 45 8.84 2.89 -12.32
CA LYS A 45 8.17 4.19 -12.30
C LYS A 45 7.30 4.36 -11.06
N TYR A 46 6.51 3.36 -10.69
CA TYR A 46 5.66 3.43 -9.50
C TYR A 46 6.48 3.63 -8.22
N LEU A 47 7.63 2.96 -8.11
CA LEU A 47 8.53 3.15 -6.98
C LEU A 47 9.19 4.54 -6.96
N ASP A 48 9.56 5.07 -8.12
CA ASP A 48 10.10 6.43 -8.24
C ASP A 48 9.05 7.49 -7.88
N ASP A 49 7.82 7.30 -8.34
CA ASP A 49 6.67 8.15 -8.00
C ASP A 49 6.35 8.08 -6.49
N CYS A 50 6.45 6.89 -5.89
CA CYS A 50 6.39 6.71 -4.44
C CYS A 50 7.47 7.49 -3.69
N ASP A 51 8.74 7.35 -4.08
CA ASP A 51 9.86 8.03 -3.44
C ASP A 51 9.70 9.57 -3.58
N PHE A 52 9.22 10.06 -4.73
CA PHE A 52 8.89 11.46 -4.92
C PHE A 52 7.75 11.93 -4.02
N PHE A 53 6.61 11.21 -3.98
CA PHE A 53 5.48 11.59 -3.14
C PHE A 53 5.86 11.64 -1.66
N LEU A 54 6.64 10.66 -1.18
CA LEU A 54 7.12 10.63 0.20
C LEU A 54 8.02 11.84 0.54
N SER A 55 8.76 12.37 -0.43
CA SER A 55 9.56 13.59 -0.26
C SER A 55 8.72 14.86 -0.03
N CYS A 56 7.40 14.77 -0.23
CA CYS A 56 6.45 15.88 -0.03
C CYS A 56 5.94 16.01 1.41
N GLN A 57 6.31 15.09 2.30
CA GLN A 57 5.85 15.11 3.69
C GLN A 57 6.00 16.48 4.37
N PRO A 58 7.15 17.20 4.27
CA PRO A 58 7.30 18.48 4.94
C PRO A 58 6.31 19.54 4.46
N GLU A 59 5.97 19.54 3.16
CA GLU A 59 5.00 20.49 2.61
C GLU A 59 3.57 20.17 3.03
N PHE A 60 3.21 18.88 3.14
CA PHE A 60 1.90 18.49 3.68
C PHE A 60 1.77 18.78 5.17
N GLU A 61 2.85 18.64 5.95
CA GLU A 61 2.89 18.99 7.37
C GLU A 61 2.63 20.49 7.59
N CYS A 62 3.09 21.36 6.69
CA CYS A 62 2.81 22.80 6.72
C CYS A 62 1.32 23.15 6.61
N ILE A 63 0.50 22.29 6.00
CA ILE A 63 -0.96 22.53 5.86
C ILE A 63 -1.68 22.30 7.20
N ASN A 64 -1.10 21.49 8.09
CA ASN A 64 -1.65 21.15 9.41
C ASN A 64 -3.11 20.66 9.38
N ASP A 65 -3.49 19.93 8.33
CA ASP A 65 -4.80 19.28 8.23
C ASP A 65 -4.66 17.80 8.65
N PRO A 66 -5.36 17.36 9.71
CA PRO A 66 -5.29 15.99 10.19
C PRO A 66 -5.78 14.96 9.15
N ASN A 67 -6.74 15.32 8.29
CA ASN A 67 -7.22 14.43 7.24
C ASN A 67 -6.16 14.21 6.16
N LEU A 68 -5.42 15.26 5.79
CA LEU A 68 -4.29 15.13 4.87
C LEU A 68 -3.17 14.28 5.48
N GLY A 69 -2.90 14.44 6.79
CA GLY A 69 -1.94 13.59 7.49
C GLY A 69 -2.34 12.11 7.51
N VAL A 70 -3.63 11.80 7.64
CA VAL A 70 -4.15 10.42 7.52
C VAL A 70 -3.98 9.89 6.10
N ALA A 71 -4.38 10.67 5.09
CA ALA A 71 -4.27 10.28 3.69
C ALA A 71 -2.81 10.03 3.27
N PHE A 72 -1.89 10.91 3.67
CA PHE A 72 -0.46 10.77 3.40
C PHE A 72 0.10 9.47 3.99
N ARG A 73 -0.25 9.15 5.24
CA ARG A 73 0.15 7.87 5.88
C ARG A 73 -0.40 6.65 5.14
N SER A 74 -1.62 6.72 4.60
CA SER A 74 -2.16 5.62 3.79
C SER A 74 -1.35 5.40 2.50
N VAL A 75 -0.96 6.48 1.81
CA VAL A 75 -0.07 6.38 0.64
C VAL A 75 1.32 5.87 1.04
N GLU A 76 1.84 6.30 2.18
CA GLU A 76 3.12 5.82 2.70
C GLU A 76 3.13 4.30 2.92
N VAL A 77 2.08 3.76 3.55
CA VAL A 77 1.93 2.32 3.74
C VAL A 77 1.84 1.60 2.40
N GLN A 78 1.07 2.12 1.44
CA GLN A 78 0.99 1.55 0.08
C GLN A 78 2.37 1.52 -0.59
N CYS A 79 3.15 2.60 -0.51
CA CYS A 79 4.48 2.67 -1.07
C CYS A 79 5.46 1.69 -0.41
N LYS A 80 5.40 1.53 0.91
CA LYS A 80 6.19 0.54 1.65
C LYS A 80 5.84 -0.89 1.21
N SER A 81 4.55 -1.21 1.11
CA SER A 81 4.09 -2.52 0.65
C SER A 81 4.48 -2.78 -0.80
N ALA A 82 4.33 -1.80 -1.70
CA ALA A 82 4.75 -1.93 -3.09
C ALA A 82 6.26 -2.18 -3.21
N LYS A 83 7.09 -1.45 -2.45
CA LYS A 83 8.55 -1.64 -2.43
C LYS A 83 8.92 -3.04 -1.94
N PHE A 84 8.25 -3.53 -0.90
CA PHE A 84 8.45 -4.90 -0.41
C PHE A 84 8.09 -5.92 -1.51
N ILE A 85 6.90 -5.84 -2.09
CA ILE A 85 6.44 -6.80 -3.12
C ILE A 85 7.35 -6.77 -4.36
N ILE A 86 7.69 -5.58 -4.86
CA ILE A 86 8.44 -5.40 -6.11
C ILE A 86 9.92 -5.73 -5.93
N ARG A 87 10.53 -5.45 -4.77
CA ARG A 87 11.99 -5.61 -4.59
C ARG A 87 12.35 -6.80 -3.71
N GLU A 88 11.79 -6.86 -2.49
CA GLU A 88 12.22 -7.84 -1.49
C GLU A 88 11.55 -9.20 -1.67
N PHE A 89 10.29 -9.23 -2.10
CA PHE A 89 9.48 -10.44 -2.21
C PHE A 89 9.42 -11.01 -3.63
N ALA A 90 10.02 -10.34 -4.61
CA ALA A 90 9.89 -10.68 -6.03
C ALA A 90 10.32 -12.12 -6.37
N GLU A 91 11.37 -12.63 -5.71
CA GLU A 91 11.80 -14.02 -5.90
C GLU A 91 10.76 -15.01 -5.37
N CYS A 92 10.19 -14.73 -4.20
CA CYS A 92 9.13 -15.55 -3.61
C CYS A 92 7.85 -15.51 -4.45
N ASP A 93 7.42 -14.32 -4.87
CA ASP A 93 6.27 -14.11 -5.75
C ASP A 93 6.39 -14.91 -7.05
N LYS A 94 7.59 -14.95 -7.64
CA LYS A 94 7.89 -15.79 -8.80
C LYS A 94 7.76 -17.29 -8.50
N LYS A 95 8.24 -17.77 -7.35
CA LYS A 95 8.07 -19.19 -6.96
C LYS A 95 6.59 -19.55 -6.80
N LEU A 96 5.83 -18.73 -6.10
CA LEU A 96 4.38 -18.92 -5.89
C LEU A 96 3.61 -18.90 -7.21
N THR A 97 3.95 -17.99 -8.12
CA THR A 97 3.37 -17.94 -9.47
C THR A 97 3.67 -19.23 -10.25
N ASN A 98 4.89 -19.74 -10.16
CA ASN A 98 5.30 -20.98 -10.85
C ASN A 98 4.71 -22.24 -10.22
N LEU A 99 4.43 -22.23 -8.90
CA LEU A 99 3.76 -23.34 -8.22
C LEU A 99 2.37 -23.59 -8.82
N ASN A 100 1.70 -22.52 -9.27
CA ASN A 100 0.42 -22.56 -9.98
C ASN A 100 -0.64 -23.37 -9.22
N SER A 101 -0.66 -23.23 -7.90
CA SER A 101 -1.58 -23.94 -7.01
C SER A 101 -2.98 -23.35 -7.10
N THR A 102 -3.96 -24.07 -6.55
CA THR A 102 -5.32 -23.52 -6.41
C THR A 102 -5.33 -22.27 -5.52
N CYS A 103 -4.49 -22.21 -4.47
CA CYS A 103 -4.43 -21.01 -3.64
C CYS A 103 -3.85 -19.84 -4.43
N SER A 104 -2.69 -19.98 -5.10
CA SER A 104 -2.08 -18.89 -5.86
C SER A 104 -2.97 -18.35 -6.99
N GLN A 105 -3.82 -19.21 -7.58
CA GLN A 105 -4.77 -18.82 -8.62
C GLN A 105 -6.03 -18.11 -8.10
N THR A 106 -6.48 -18.43 -6.89
CA THR A 106 -7.75 -17.93 -6.33
C THR A 106 -7.55 -16.89 -5.25
N TYR A 107 -6.33 -16.77 -4.73
CA TYR A 107 -5.99 -15.83 -3.67
C TYR A 107 -6.12 -14.40 -4.15
N ASN A 108 -7.02 -13.67 -3.52
CA ASN A 108 -7.16 -12.24 -3.68
C ASN A 108 -7.29 -11.58 -2.30
N PRO A 109 -6.23 -10.96 -1.76
CA PRO A 109 -6.29 -10.28 -0.47
C PRO A 109 -7.20 -9.05 -0.50
N PHE A 110 -7.45 -8.49 -1.68
CA PHE A 110 -8.16 -7.24 -1.88
C PHE A 110 -9.25 -7.42 -2.96
N PRO A 111 -10.35 -8.14 -2.63
CA PRO A 111 -11.38 -8.45 -3.62
C PRO A 111 -12.05 -7.17 -4.10
N GLU A 112 -12.45 -7.18 -5.38
CA GLU A 112 -13.05 -6.04 -6.07
C GLU A 112 -14.10 -5.33 -5.20
N ILE A 113 -13.94 -4.01 -5.07
CA ILE A 113 -14.92 -3.17 -4.40
C ILE A 113 -16.02 -2.90 -5.41
N LYS A 114 -17.23 -3.40 -5.17
CA LYS A 114 -18.37 -3.06 -6.01
C LYS A 114 -18.76 -1.62 -5.73
N GLU A 115 -19.13 -0.86 -6.76
CA GLU A 115 -19.46 0.57 -6.65
C GLU A 115 -20.51 0.85 -5.55
N LYS A 116 -21.48 -0.04 -5.40
CA LYS A 116 -22.52 0.01 -4.35
C LYS A 116 -21.97 -0.07 -2.91
N ASP A 117 -20.79 -0.64 -2.72
CA ASP A 117 -20.15 -0.85 -1.42
C ASP A 117 -19.20 0.31 -1.07
N VAL A 118 -18.87 1.19 -2.04
CA VAL A 118 -17.98 2.34 -1.84
C VAL A 118 -18.49 3.30 -0.75
N PRO A 119 -19.78 3.72 -0.73
CA PRO A 119 -20.25 4.67 0.28
C PRO A 119 -20.16 4.14 1.72
N SER A 120 -20.44 2.85 1.92
CA SER A 120 -20.33 2.22 3.25
C SER A 120 -18.87 1.99 3.63
N MET A 121 -18.01 1.58 2.70
CA MET A 121 -16.57 1.43 2.96
C MET A 121 -15.90 2.76 3.32
N LEU A 122 -16.27 3.87 2.66
CA LEU A 122 -15.72 5.20 2.98
C LEU A 122 -16.14 5.70 4.37
N LYS A 123 -17.36 5.35 4.82
CA LYS A 123 -17.89 5.76 6.13
C LYS A 123 -17.49 4.84 7.28
N GLU A 124 -17.56 3.53 7.06
CA GLU A 124 -17.49 2.50 8.10
C GLU A 124 -16.32 1.53 7.92
N GLY A 125 -15.59 1.59 6.80
CA GLY A 125 -14.63 0.54 6.42
C GLY A 125 -15.33 -0.78 6.05
N ARG A 126 -14.54 -1.79 5.68
CA ARG A 126 -15.03 -3.18 5.64
C ARG A 126 -14.96 -3.77 7.04
N LYS A 127 -16.07 -4.37 7.46
CA LYS A 127 -16.20 -5.11 8.73
C LYS A 127 -15.79 -6.57 8.62
N ASP A 128 -15.15 -6.95 7.51
CA ASP A 128 -14.66 -8.30 7.33
C ASP A 128 -13.53 -8.59 8.35
N PRO A 129 -13.49 -9.78 8.96
CA PRO A 129 -12.40 -10.16 9.84
C PRO A 129 -11.07 -10.23 9.07
N CYS A 130 -10.01 -9.63 9.60
CA CYS A 130 -8.68 -9.63 8.95
C CYS A 130 -8.09 -11.04 8.79
N GLU A 131 -8.63 -12.05 9.48
CA GLU A 131 -8.23 -13.46 9.40
C GLU A 131 -8.40 -14.05 7.99
N LYS A 132 -9.27 -13.46 7.16
CA LYS A 132 -9.46 -13.91 5.76
C LYS A 132 -8.45 -13.31 4.77
N LEU A 133 -7.59 -12.39 5.21
CA LEU A 133 -6.64 -11.68 4.35
C LEU A 133 -5.65 -12.60 3.63
N PHE A 134 -5.43 -13.80 4.18
CA PHE A 134 -4.44 -14.76 3.69
C PHE A 134 -5.06 -15.95 2.95
N GLY A 135 -6.32 -15.83 2.55
CA GLY A 135 -7.06 -16.89 1.86
C GLY A 135 -7.70 -17.89 2.81
N GLU A 136 -8.44 -18.83 2.25
CA GLU A 136 -9.10 -19.87 3.04
C GLU A 136 -8.06 -20.72 3.78
N SER A 137 -8.25 -20.90 5.09
CA SER A 137 -7.35 -21.67 5.95
C SER A 137 -5.88 -21.22 5.91
N ASP A 138 -5.61 -19.92 5.75
CA ASP A 138 -4.28 -19.32 5.64
C ASP A 138 -3.44 -19.91 4.48
N CYS A 139 -4.08 -20.34 3.38
CA CYS A 139 -3.39 -21.06 2.31
C CYS A 139 -2.16 -20.30 1.76
N MET A 140 -2.26 -18.97 1.60
CA MET A 140 -1.16 -18.18 1.05
C MET A 140 0.04 -18.15 2.02
N ILE A 141 -0.22 -18.05 3.32
CA ILE A 141 0.86 -18.08 4.32
C ILE A 141 1.54 -19.44 4.38
N LYS A 142 0.79 -20.53 4.19
CA LYS A 142 1.36 -21.88 4.13
C LYS A 142 2.28 -22.04 2.92
N GLU A 143 1.83 -21.61 1.74
CA GLU A 143 2.64 -21.68 0.52
C GLU A 143 3.89 -20.80 0.60
N ILE A 144 3.80 -19.59 1.15
CA ILE A 144 4.97 -18.74 1.39
C ILE A 144 5.96 -19.43 2.33
N ARG A 145 5.46 -20.07 3.40
CA ARG A 145 6.33 -20.80 4.32
C ARG A 145 7.08 -21.92 3.61
N GLU A 146 6.39 -22.69 2.77
CA GLU A 146 6.94 -23.85 2.07
C GLU A 146 7.95 -23.45 0.99
N GLU A 147 7.65 -22.40 0.20
CA GLU A 147 8.47 -22.01 -0.96
C GLU A 147 9.57 -20.99 -0.62
N CYS A 148 9.39 -20.20 0.43
CA CYS A 148 10.21 -19.02 0.73
C CYS A 148 10.74 -18.99 2.17
N GLY A 149 10.03 -19.62 3.11
CA GLY A 149 10.44 -19.78 4.50
C GLY A 149 9.84 -18.75 5.46
N ASP A 150 10.08 -18.95 6.76
CA ASP A 150 9.40 -18.20 7.83
C ASP A 150 9.72 -16.71 7.85
N LYS A 151 10.90 -16.30 7.36
CA LYS A 151 11.26 -14.88 7.30
C LYS A 151 10.34 -14.10 6.36
N ASP A 152 10.02 -14.69 5.21
CA ASP A 152 9.11 -14.10 4.23
C ASP A 152 7.68 -14.12 4.71
N VAL A 153 7.26 -15.17 5.43
CA VAL A 153 5.95 -15.21 6.11
C VAL A 153 5.77 -14.03 7.06
N VAL A 154 6.74 -13.78 7.94
CA VAL A 154 6.64 -12.71 8.95
C VAL A 154 6.53 -11.34 8.29
N LYS A 155 7.37 -11.06 7.28
CA LYS A 155 7.33 -9.79 6.55
C LYS A 155 6.04 -9.63 5.74
N TYR A 156 5.63 -10.67 5.02
CA TYR A 156 4.43 -10.65 4.19
C TYR A 156 3.17 -10.42 5.03
N ARG A 157 3.02 -11.15 6.15
CA ARG A 157 1.91 -10.94 7.09
C ARG A 157 1.87 -9.51 7.59
N LYS A 158 3.02 -8.98 8.03
CA LYS A 158 3.10 -7.60 8.52
C LYS A 158 2.66 -6.59 7.46
N MET A 159 3.24 -6.65 6.26
CA MET A 159 2.96 -5.69 5.19
C MET A 159 1.51 -5.75 4.71
N GLN A 160 0.95 -6.95 4.56
CA GLN A 160 -0.46 -7.08 4.15
C GLN A 160 -1.42 -6.58 5.22
N MET A 161 -1.16 -6.85 6.50
CA MET A 161 -2.01 -6.36 7.60
C MET A 161 -1.93 -4.84 7.73
N GLU A 162 -0.74 -4.26 7.64
CA GLU A 162 -0.56 -2.80 7.64
C GLU A 162 -1.33 -2.16 6.46
N LEU A 163 -1.21 -2.75 5.27
CA LEU A 163 -1.92 -2.28 4.08
C LEU A 163 -3.44 -2.39 4.23
N ALA A 164 -3.96 -3.56 4.62
CA ALA A 164 -5.38 -3.79 4.82
C ALA A 164 -5.98 -2.84 5.87
N HIS A 165 -5.27 -2.61 6.98
CA HIS A 165 -5.67 -1.65 7.99
C HIS A 165 -5.65 -0.21 7.46
N SER A 166 -4.61 0.19 6.73
CA SER A 166 -4.49 1.54 6.15
C SER A 166 -5.58 1.86 5.12
N LEU A 167 -6.07 0.82 4.43
CA LEU A 167 -7.15 0.88 3.46
C LEU A 167 -8.54 0.61 4.08
N ARG A 168 -8.60 0.36 5.40
CA ARG A 168 -9.83 0.01 6.14
C ARG A 168 -10.56 -1.18 5.51
N LEU A 169 -9.82 -2.17 5.04
CA LEU A 169 -10.36 -3.35 4.35
C LEU A 169 -10.78 -4.47 5.29
N CYS A 170 -10.38 -4.39 6.55
CA CYS A 170 -10.79 -5.32 7.60
C CYS A 170 -10.71 -4.64 8.97
N GLU A 171 -11.43 -5.18 9.94
CA GLU A 171 -11.31 -4.80 11.34
C GLU A 171 -10.66 -5.93 12.15
N PHE A 172 -9.76 -5.57 13.05
CA PHE A 172 -9.33 -6.51 14.09
C PHE A 172 -10.47 -6.64 15.10
N HIS A 173 -10.98 -7.85 15.29
CA HIS A 173 -11.79 -8.12 16.47
C HIS A 173 -10.95 -7.81 17.70
N LYS A 174 -11.37 -6.83 18.51
CA LYS A 174 -10.85 -6.69 19.87
C LYS A 174 -11.15 -8.02 20.57
N SER A 175 -10.11 -8.75 20.92
CA SER A 175 -10.23 -9.91 21.79
C SER A 175 -10.88 -9.43 23.08
N THR A 176 -12.08 -9.94 23.37
CA THR A 176 -12.73 -9.77 24.68
C THR A 176 -12.06 -10.69 25.69
#